data_AF-A0A419VX73-F1
#
_entry.id   AF-A0A419VX73-F1
#
_cell.length_a   1.000
_cell.length_b   1.000
_cell.length_c   1.000
_cell.angle_alpha   90.00
_cell.angle_beta   90.00
_cell.angle_gamma   90.00
#
_symmetry.space_group_name_H-M   'P 1'
#
loop_
_entity.id
_entity.type
_entity.pdbx_description
1 polymer ?
#
loop_
_entity_poly.entity_id
_entity_poly.type
_entity_poly.pdbx_seq_one_letter_code
_entity_poly.pdbx_strand_id
1 'polypeptide(L)'
;MKRLHQYVLKSFLGPFFMTFFICVFILLMQFLWKYIDDMVGKGLEWGIVAELLLYASMGLIPMAFPLATLLASIMTFGSLGENYELVAMKASGISLFRIMKPLMFVAIGLALFAFYFSNNILPQSNLKFGALMASIKKQKPEMVITEGIFTNDIDGYSIKVDRKSKKTNMLYKILIYDHRDNQGNVSVTVADSGFMKISEDKKFMIMTLFDGENAVDENPRENRRTQRYTFRRTHFHEQVVTVPLKGFDFKRTDEDNLRNMYRMLTLQQLEHVEDSLYTDYNYRVRRFAINMRYNQKLNRSVVDLTNTEDSLRVYHPMLENRQLDYDSIMSALDPMERDEIYSTALSQARMNKQTIDQNIFELYNIKKNLNKYTMEKHRKFTWSVACLIFFFIGAPLGAIIRKGGLGMPTVVSILMFILYYMVSISGEKASREDVWTMAEGMWLATAIFFPLGFFLTYKAATDSGLMNVETYQYKIKNFVNYVLRRKNKAD
;
A
#
# COMPACT_ATOMS: atom_id res chain seq x y z
N MET A 1 -3.06 17.18 41.22
CA MET A 1 -2.24 15.99 40.93
C MET A 1 -1.19 15.81 42.03
N LYS A 2 -0.88 14.58 42.46
CA LYS A 2 0.21 14.31 43.41
C LYS A 2 1.56 14.62 42.72
N ARG A 3 2.56 15.14 43.44
CA ARG A 3 3.90 15.49 42.88
C ARG A 3 4.54 14.33 42.10
N LEU A 4 4.38 13.10 42.61
CA LEU A 4 4.85 11.88 41.93
C LEU A 4 4.27 11.73 40.52
N HIS A 5 2.98 12.02 40.33
CA HIS A 5 2.35 11.87 39.02
C HIS A 5 2.91 12.87 38.01
N GLN A 6 3.16 14.11 38.45
CA GLN A 6 3.77 15.14 37.61
C GLN A 6 5.21 14.79 37.25
N TYR A 7 5.96 14.22 38.20
CA TYR A 7 7.32 13.76 37.97
C TYR A 7 7.37 12.67 36.88
N VAL A 8 6.60 11.59 37.05
CA VAL A 8 6.54 10.49 36.07
C VAL A 8 6.07 10.97 34.70
N LEU A 9 5.10 11.90 34.66
CA LEU A 9 4.63 12.49 33.41
C LEU A 9 5.73 13.29 32.69
N LYS A 10 6.48 14.12 33.43
CA LYS A 10 7.58 14.91 32.87
C LYS A 10 8.72 14.01 32.37
N SER A 11 9.01 12.93 33.10
CA SER A 11 10.00 11.93 32.68
C SER A 11 9.59 11.16 31.42
N PHE A 12 8.30 11.03 31.13
CA PHE A 12 7.80 10.36 29.92
C PHE A 12 7.74 11.27 28.69
N LEU A 13 7.28 12.51 28.83
CA LEU A 13 7.01 13.39 27.70
C LEU A 13 8.27 13.70 26.86
N GLY A 14 9.42 13.92 27.52
CA GLY A 14 10.69 14.17 26.81
C GLY A 14 11.11 13.02 25.90
N PRO A 15 11.31 11.80 26.44
CA PRO A 15 11.59 10.60 25.65
C PRO A 15 10.51 10.29 24.61
N PHE A 16 9.23 10.54 24.89
CA PHE A 16 8.14 10.34 23.94
C PHE A 16 8.29 11.19 22.69
N PHE A 17 8.43 12.51 22.81
CA PHE A 17 8.56 13.36 21.62
C PHE A 17 9.86 13.08 20.87
N MET A 18 10.97 12.86 21.59
CA MET A 18 12.25 12.51 20.97
C MET A 18 12.14 11.23 20.13
N THR A 19 11.64 10.14 20.73
CA THR A 19 11.46 8.87 20.03
C THR A 19 10.43 8.98 18.92
N PHE A 20 9.33 9.70 19.11
CA PHE A 20 8.33 9.94 18.06
C PHE A 20 8.95 10.57 16.81
N PHE A 21 9.70 11.67 16.94
CA PHE A 21 10.32 12.33 15.79
C PHE A 21 11.41 11.47 15.14
N ILE A 22 12.23 10.76 15.93
CA ILE A 22 13.23 9.82 15.41
C ILE A 22 12.54 8.72 14.58
N CYS A 23 11.42 8.20 15.06
CA CYS A 23 10.73 7.10 14.40
C CYS A 23 9.98 7.55 13.15
N VAL A 24 9.36 8.73 13.17
CA VAL A 24 8.83 9.36 11.96
C VAL A 24 9.94 9.57 10.93
N PHE A 25 11.10 10.05 11.35
CA PHE A 25 12.24 10.26 10.46
C PHE A 25 12.76 8.95 9.84
N ILE A 26 12.95 7.90 10.65
CA ILE A 26 13.41 6.58 10.16
C ILE A 26 12.40 6.01 9.15
N LEU A 27 11.10 6.04 9.47
CA LEU A 27 10.05 5.56 8.57
C LEU A 27 9.96 6.40 7.30
N LEU A 28 10.18 7.71 7.40
CA LEU A 28 10.21 8.61 6.25
C LEU A 28 11.41 8.34 5.34
N MET A 29 12.58 8.01 5.90
CA MET A 29 13.73 7.57 5.12
C MET A 29 13.47 6.25 4.41
N GLN A 30 12.83 5.28 5.09
CA GLN A 30 12.39 4.04 4.44
C GLN A 30 11.41 4.33 3.28
N PHE A 31 10.50 5.28 3.48
CA PHE A 31 9.58 5.73 2.45
C PHE A 31 10.32 6.35 1.25
N LEU A 32 11.28 7.24 1.50
CA LEU A 32 12.09 7.86 0.44
C LEU A 32 12.80 6.82 -0.41
N TRP A 33 13.45 5.82 0.21
CA TRP A 33 14.08 4.72 -0.51
C TRP A 33 13.12 3.94 -1.40
N LYS A 34 11.88 3.74 -0.96
CA LYS A 34 10.86 3.01 -1.74
C LYS A 34 10.37 3.80 -2.97
N TYR A 35 10.37 5.13 -2.91
CA TYR A 35 9.80 6.00 -3.95
C TYR A 35 10.85 6.88 -4.65
N ILE A 36 12.14 6.65 -4.40
CA ILE A 36 13.22 7.45 -4.97
C ILE A 36 13.21 7.39 -6.50
N ASP A 37 13.02 6.20 -7.07
CA ASP A 37 12.96 5.99 -8.53
C ASP A 37 11.77 6.71 -9.18
N ASP A 38 10.67 6.87 -8.43
CA ASP A 38 9.49 7.60 -8.90
C ASP A 38 9.72 9.13 -8.91
N MET A 39 10.74 9.64 -8.22
CA MET A 39 10.96 11.09 -8.01
C MET A 39 12.24 11.61 -8.67
N VAL A 40 13.30 10.80 -8.70
CA VAL A 40 14.61 11.22 -9.20
C VAL A 40 14.57 11.46 -10.70
N GLY A 41 15.26 12.52 -11.13
CA GLY A 41 15.40 12.85 -12.55
C GLY A 41 14.14 13.45 -13.19
N LYS A 42 13.13 13.85 -12.42
CA LYS A 42 11.88 14.47 -12.94
C LYS A 42 11.82 15.99 -12.86
N GLY A 43 12.91 16.65 -12.45
CA GLY A 43 12.98 18.10 -12.33
C GLY A 43 11.96 18.70 -11.36
N LEU A 44 11.56 17.95 -10.32
CA LEU A 44 10.56 18.39 -9.33
C LEU A 44 11.08 19.58 -8.53
N GLU A 45 10.23 20.59 -8.36
CA GLU A 45 10.54 21.71 -7.48
C GLU A 45 10.64 21.25 -6.03
N TRP A 46 11.58 21.82 -5.27
CA TRP A 46 11.80 21.51 -3.85
C TRP A 46 10.52 21.67 -3.00
N GLY A 47 9.67 22.64 -3.32
CA GLY A 47 8.38 22.84 -2.65
C GLY A 47 7.43 21.64 -2.81
N ILE A 48 7.38 21.04 -4.00
CA ILE A 48 6.55 19.86 -4.28
C ILE A 48 7.07 18.64 -3.52
N VAL A 49 8.40 18.47 -3.48
CA VAL A 49 9.04 17.39 -2.72
C VAL A 49 8.77 17.55 -1.23
N ALA A 50 8.88 18.75 -0.68
CA ALA A 50 8.58 19.04 0.71
C ALA A 50 7.10 18.79 1.05
N GLU A 51 6.16 19.22 0.19
CA GLU A 51 4.73 18.96 0.34
C GLU A 51 4.43 17.44 0.32
N LEU A 52 5.06 16.68 -0.59
CA LEU A 52 4.94 15.22 -0.63
C LEU A 52 5.45 14.56 0.66
N LEU A 53 6.64 14.98 1.11
CA LEU A 53 7.24 14.46 2.33
C LEU A 53 6.40 14.77 3.57
N LEU A 54 5.77 15.95 3.61
CA LEU A 54 4.86 16.31 4.69
C LEU A 54 3.66 15.35 4.72
N TYR A 55 2.97 15.13 3.59
CA TYR A 55 1.84 14.20 3.55
C TYR A 55 2.27 12.74 3.77
N ALA A 56 3.45 12.34 3.30
CA ALA A 56 4.02 11.03 3.58
C ALA A 56 4.26 10.84 5.08
N SER A 57 4.82 11.84 5.76
CA SER A 57 5.04 11.79 7.21
C SER A 57 3.72 11.64 7.96
N MET A 58 2.66 12.36 7.57
CA MET A 58 1.32 12.20 8.13
C MET A 58 0.78 10.77 7.97
N GLY A 59 1.05 10.12 6.83
CA GLY A 59 0.69 8.72 6.60
C GLY A 59 1.39 7.71 7.52
N LEU A 60 2.56 8.06 8.06
CA LEU A 60 3.40 7.21 8.91
C LEU A 60 3.13 7.38 10.41
N ILE A 61 2.51 8.49 10.81
CA ILE A 61 2.21 8.82 12.22
C ILE A 61 1.47 7.68 12.96
N PRO A 62 0.42 7.03 12.42
CA PRO A 62 -0.27 5.95 13.11
C PRO A 62 0.61 4.74 13.43
N MET A 63 1.64 4.49 12.62
CA MET A 63 2.64 3.44 12.88
C MET A 63 3.74 3.90 13.84
N ALA A 64 4.06 5.20 13.84
CA ALA A 64 5.04 5.79 14.74
C ALA A 64 4.55 5.90 16.20
N PHE A 65 3.26 6.17 16.44
CA PHE A 65 2.72 6.33 17.81
C PHE A 65 2.94 5.11 18.72
N PRO A 66 2.60 3.87 18.32
CA PRO A 66 2.78 2.71 19.19
C PRO A 66 4.27 2.44 19.47
N LEU A 67 5.13 2.65 18.49
CA LEU A 67 6.58 2.45 18.64
C LEU A 67 7.21 3.51 19.56
N ALA A 68 6.84 4.78 19.40
CA ALA A 68 7.27 5.86 20.27
C ALA A 68 6.81 5.63 21.71
N THR A 69 5.55 5.20 21.88
CA THR A 69 4.98 4.87 23.19
C THR A 69 5.74 3.73 23.87
N LEU A 70 6.11 2.68 23.12
CA LEU A 70 6.91 1.57 23.62
C LEU A 70 8.27 2.04 24.15
N LEU A 71 9.04 2.72 23.30
CA LEU A 71 10.39 3.17 23.62
C LEU A 71 10.39 4.17 24.76
N ALA A 72 9.48 5.15 24.73
CA ALA A 72 9.36 6.16 25.78
C ALA A 72 9.00 5.53 27.13
N SER A 73 8.07 4.56 27.14
CA SER A 73 7.70 3.87 28.38
C SER A 73 8.89 3.11 28.96
N ILE A 74 9.63 2.40 28.11
CA ILE A 74 10.82 1.66 28.53
C ILE A 74 11.92 2.59 29.04
N MET A 75 12.21 3.68 28.34
CA MET A 75 13.21 4.67 28.76
C MET A 75 12.81 5.31 30.09
N THR A 76 11.53 5.64 30.27
CA THR A 76 11.02 6.24 31.51
C THR A 76 11.18 5.29 32.68
N PHE A 77 10.60 4.09 32.61
CA PHE A 77 10.64 3.14 33.74
C PHE A 77 12.01 2.49 33.92
N GLY A 78 12.78 2.37 32.84
CA GLY A 78 14.17 1.91 32.85
C GLY A 78 15.08 2.90 33.58
N SER A 79 15.01 4.18 33.23
CA SER A 79 15.78 5.23 33.92
C SER A 79 15.38 5.38 35.39
N LEU A 80 14.08 5.33 35.70
CA LEU A 80 13.61 5.30 37.10
C LEU A 80 14.13 4.06 37.85
N GLY A 81 14.27 2.92 37.17
CA GLY A 81 14.82 1.69 37.73
C GLY A 81 16.34 1.76 37.94
N GLU A 82 17.08 2.33 36.98
CA GLU A 82 18.54 2.48 37.00
C GLU A 82 19.00 3.47 38.08
N ASN A 83 18.28 4.58 38.24
CA ASN A 83 18.55 5.59 39.28
C ASN A 83 18.04 5.16 40.68
N TYR A 84 17.60 3.91 40.84
CA TYR A 84 16.98 3.38 42.07
C TYR A 84 15.73 4.14 42.57
N GLU A 85 15.20 5.09 41.81
CA GLU A 85 14.01 5.86 42.17
C GLU A 85 12.76 4.98 42.24
N LEU A 86 12.60 4.05 41.28
CA LEU A 86 11.49 3.12 41.25
C LEU A 86 11.51 2.18 42.48
N VAL A 87 12.71 1.80 42.93
CA VAL A 87 12.91 0.95 44.12
C VAL A 87 12.54 1.72 45.39
N ALA A 88 12.97 2.98 45.51
CA ALA A 88 12.62 3.85 46.62
C ALA A 88 11.10 4.10 46.73
N MET A 89 10.42 4.30 45.59
CA MET A 89 8.97 4.45 45.55
C MET A 89 8.25 3.18 46.01
N LYS A 90 8.69 2.01 45.54
CA LYS A 90 8.13 0.71 45.96
C LYS A 90 8.36 0.44 47.45
N ALA A 91 9.56 0.74 47.97
CA ALA A 91 9.90 0.62 49.38
C ALA A 91 9.02 1.53 50.28
N SER A 92 8.56 2.65 49.74
CA SER A 92 7.59 3.55 50.39
C SER A 92 6.14 3.05 50.34
N GLY A 93 5.91 1.79 49.95
CA GLY A 93 4.58 1.16 49.88
C GLY A 93 3.75 1.55 48.64
N ILE A 94 4.35 2.19 47.64
CA ILE A 94 3.64 2.57 46.41
C ILE A 94 3.74 1.43 45.39
N SER A 95 2.61 0.82 45.05
CA SER A 95 2.56 -0.23 44.03
C SER A 95 2.95 0.30 42.64
N LEU A 96 3.59 -0.54 41.81
CA LEU A 96 3.98 -0.18 40.45
C LEU A 96 2.80 0.32 39.61
N PHE A 97 1.63 -0.30 39.77
CA PHE A 97 0.42 0.10 39.07
C PHE A 97 0.01 1.55 39.41
N ARG A 98 0.19 1.99 40.66
CA ARG A 98 -0.09 3.37 41.07
C ARG A 98 0.90 4.36 40.47
N ILE A 99 2.17 3.96 40.29
CA ILE A 99 3.20 4.76 39.61
C ILE A 99 2.89 4.88 38.10
N MET A 100 2.40 3.80 37.48
CA MET A 100 2.02 3.75 36.05
C MET A 100 0.71 4.48 35.73
N LYS A 101 -0.22 4.59 36.69
CA LYS A 101 -1.55 5.19 36.51
C LYS A 101 -1.57 6.53 35.75
N PRO A 102 -0.74 7.56 36.05
CA PRO A 102 -0.73 8.79 35.26
C PRO A 102 -0.39 8.56 33.78
N LEU A 103 0.55 7.65 33.48
CA LEU A 103 0.92 7.33 32.10
C LEU A 103 -0.10 6.44 31.40
N MET A 104 -0.86 5.61 32.13
CA MET A 104 -2.00 4.90 31.55
C MET A 104 -3.05 5.87 30.99
N PHE A 105 -3.35 6.96 31.69
CA PHE A 105 -4.25 7.99 31.18
C PHE A 105 -3.68 8.68 29.93
N VAL A 106 -2.37 8.93 29.89
CA VAL A 106 -1.71 9.45 28.70
C VAL A 106 -1.79 8.46 27.54
N ALA A 107 -1.54 7.17 27.78
CA ALA A 107 -1.62 6.13 26.76
C ALA A 107 -3.03 5.99 26.19
N ILE A 108 -4.07 6.10 27.03
CA ILE A 108 -5.47 6.16 26.57
C ILE A 108 -5.72 7.42 25.74
N GLY A 109 -5.24 8.58 26.18
CA GLY A 109 -5.32 9.82 25.41
C GLY A 109 -4.63 9.72 24.05
N LEU A 110 -3.44 9.11 24.00
CA LEU A 110 -2.70 8.85 22.77
C LEU A 110 -3.42 7.87 21.86
N ALA A 111 -4.05 6.82 22.40
CA ALA A 111 -4.85 5.88 21.61
C ALA A 111 -6.09 6.55 20.99
N LEU A 112 -6.79 7.39 21.77
CA LEU A 112 -7.92 8.17 21.25
C LEU A 112 -7.47 9.19 20.20
N PHE A 113 -6.34 9.86 20.42
CA PHE A 113 -5.76 10.77 19.45
C PHE A 113 -5.32 10.05 18.18
N ALA A 114 -4.70 8.87 18.30
CA ALA A 114 -4.32 8.04 17.16
C ALA A 114 -5.54 7.59 16.35
N PHE A 115 -6.64 7.24 17.02
CA PHE A 115 -7.91 6.91 16.37
C PHE A 115 -8.48 8.12 15.62
N TYR A 116 -8.57 9.27 16.28
CA TYR A 116 -9.03 10.51 15.67
C TYR A 116 -8.17 10.90 14.46
N PHE A 117 -6.84 10.82 14.60
CA PHE A 117 -5.90 11.09 13.51
C PHE A 117 -6.13 10.14 12.34
N SER A 118 -6.21 8.84 12.61
CA SER A 118 -6.43 7.79 11.60
C SER A 118 -7.80 7.90 10.91
N ASN A 119 -8.81 8.38 11.63
CA ASN A 119 -10.17 8.52 11.11
C ASN A 119 -10.41 9.82 10.35
N ASN A 120 -9.87 10.95 10.81
CA ASN A 120 -10.23 12.28 10.31
C ASN A 120 -9.11 12.94 9.50
N ILE A 121 -7.86 12.86 9.97
CA ILE A 121 -6.72 13.56 9.36
C ILE A 121 -6.11 12.72 8.24
N LEU A 122 -5.85 11.44 8.55
CA LEU A 122 -5.19 10.51 7.64
C LEU A 122 -5.91 10.35 6.28
N PRO A 123 -7.25 10.28 6.18
CA PRO A 123 -7.91 10.16 4.88
C PRO A 123 -7.62 11.34 3.95
N GLN A 124 -7.63 12.56 4.51
CA GLN A 124 -7.34 13.79 3.77
C GLN A 124 -5.86 13.87 3.36
N SER A 125 -4.95 13.50 4.27
CA SER A 125 -3.52 13.41 3.96
C SER A 125 -3.24 12.38 2.88
N ASN A 126 -3.90 11.21 2.92
CA ASN A 126 -3.76 10.15 1.92
C ASN A 126 -4.32 10.56 0.56
N LEU A 127 -5.41 11.33 0.52
CA LEU A 127 -5.97 11.88 -0.71
C LEU A 127 -4.96 12.79 -1.41
N LYS A 128 -4.46 13.79 -0.70
CA LYS A 128 -3.47 14.74 -1.22
C LYS A 128 -2.16 14.05 -1.58
N PHE A 129 -1.70 13.12 -0.74
CA PHE A 129 -0.54 12.28 -1.04
C PHE A 129 -0.74 11.48 -2.34
N GLY A 130 -1.91 10.83 -2.49
CA GLY A 130 -2.24 10.02 -3.66
C GLY A 130 -2.29 10.85 -4.94
N ALA A 131 -2.95 12.01 -4.89
CA ALA A 131 -3.03 12.94 -6.02
C ALA A 131 -1.65 13.49 -6.41
N LEU A 132 -0.83 13.89 -5.43
CA LEU A 132 0.50 14.41 -5.68
C LEU A 132 1.44 13.33 -6.21
N MET A 133 1.42 12.13 -5.63
CA MET A 133 2.17 10.98 -6.12
C MET A 133 1.75 10.58 -7.54
N ALA A 134 0.45 10.57 -7.86
CA ALA A 134 -0.04 10.31 -9.22
C ALA A 134 0.45 11.37 -10.22
N SER A 135 0.52 12.63 -9.79
CA SER A 135 1.05 13.75 -10.60
C SER A 135 2.54 13.56 -10.87
N ILE A 136 3.32 13.23 -9.84
CA ILE A 136 4.76 12.94 -9.96
C ILE A 136 5.01 11.71 -10.85
N LYS A 137 4.17 10.68 -10.77
CA LYS A 137 4.30 9.49 -11.64
C LYS A 137 4.04 9.79 -13.11
N LYS A 138 3.10 10.71 -13.40
CA LYS A 138 2.81 11.16 -14.77
C LYS A 138 3.82 12.16 -15.32
N GLN A 139 4.57 12.83 -14.45
CA GLN A 139 5.62 13.78 -14.83
C GLN A 139 6.72 13.08 -15.62
N LYS A 140 7.01 13.59 -16.82
CA LYS A 140 8.12 13.10 -17.64
C LYS A 140 9.47 13.42 -16.96
N PRO A 141 10.46 12.51 -17.04
CA PRO A 141 11.82 12.82 -16.65
C PRO A 141 12.34 14.09 -17.34
N GLU A 142 13.23 14.80 -16.68
CA GLU A 142 13.94 15.94 -17.26
C GLU A 142 14.80 15.45 -18.44
N MET A 143 14.75 16.20 -19.55
CA MET A 143 15.39 15.76 -20.79
C MET A 143 16.91 15.80 -20.66
N VAL A 144 17.55 14.63 -20.77
CA VAL A 144 19.02 14.51 -20.83
C VAL A 144 19.42 14.07 -22.23
N ILE A 145 19.86 15.02 -23.06
CA ILE A 145 20.48 14.69 -24.34
C ILE A 145 21.77 13.92 -24.06
N THR A 146 21.79 12.65 -24.46
CA THR A 146 22.94 11.75 -24.31
C THR A 146 23.73 11.74 -25.62
N GLU A 147 25.07 11.80 -25.52
CA GLU A 147 25.95 11.83 -26.68
C GLU A 147 25.84 10.54 -27.52
N GLY A 148 25.77 10.69 -28.84
CA GLY A 148 25.78 9.60 -29.80
C GLY A 148 24.47 8.81 -29.95
N ILE A 149 23.44 9.09 -29.16
CA ILE A 149 22.15 8.37 -29.15
C ILE A 149 21.02 9.32 -29.60
N PHE A 150 20.02 8.78 -30.31
CA PHE A 150 18.79 9.53 -30.62
C PHE A 150 17.90 9.63 -29.38
N THR A 151 17.56 10.86 -29.00
CA THR A 151 16.60 11.17 -27.94
C THR A 151 15.22 11.44 -28.55
N ASN A 152 14.23 10.62 -28.18
CA ASN A 152 12.84 10.69 -28.66
C ASN A 152 11.86 11.15 -27.57
N ASP A 153 12.36 11.83 -26.53
CA ASP A 153 11.55 12.23 -25.35
C ASP A 153 10.54 13.35 -25.68
N ILE A 154 10.78 14.06 -26.78
CA ILE A 154 9.95 15.15 -27.28
C ILE A 154 8.96 14.60 -28.30
N ASP A 155 7.69 14.93 -28.08
CA ASP A 155 6.62 14.55 -29.00
C ASP A 155 6.82 15.19 -30.39
N GLY A 156 6.90 14.35 -31.42
CA GLY A 156 7.08 14.78 -32.81
C GLY A 156 8.52 15.12 -33.23
N TYR A 157 9.54 14.94 -32.40
CA TYR A 157 10.94 15.19 -32.77
C TYR A 157 11.88 14.05 -32.34
N SER A 158 12.87 13.73 -33.17
CA SER A 158 13.99 12.86 -32.79
C SER A 158 15.30 13.61 -32.96
N ILE A 159 16.05 13.78 -31.88
CA ILE A 159 17.25 14.60 -31.86
C ILE A 159 18.45 13.73 -31.50
N LYS A 160 19.51 13.81 -32.30
CA LYS A 160 20.82 13.22 -32.00
C LYS A 160 21.86 14.31 -31.95
N VAL A 161 22.72 14.23 -30.94
CA VAL A 161 23.90 15.07 -30.79
C VAL A 161 25.11 14.17 -30.64
N ASP A 162 26.14 14.36 -31.46
CA ASP A 162 27.33 13.51 -31.43
C ASP A 162 28.21 13.82 -30.23
N ARG A 163 28.43 15.12 -29.93
CA ARG A 163 29.24 15.56 -28.78
C ARG A 163 28.65 16.80 -28.10
N LYS A 164 28.74 16.87 -26.77
CA LYS A 164 28.29 18.00 -25.95
C LYS A 164 29.43 18.53 -25.08
N SER A 165 29.78 19.80 -25.28
CA SER A 165 30.77 20.48 -24.43
C SER A 165 30.19 20.79 -23.05
N LYS A 166 30.77 20.22 -21.99
CA LYS A 166 30.35 20.47 -20.59
C LYS A 166 30.61 21.90 -20.10
N LYS A 167 31.54 22.64 -20.71
CA LYS A 167 31.93 24.00 -20.28
C LYS A 167 31.12 25.11 -20.96
N THR A 168 30.78 24.93 -22.23
CA THR A 168 30.11 25.95 -23.05
C THR A 168 28.66 25.58 -23.41
N ASN A 169 28.20 24.39 -23.01
CA ASN A 169 26.90 23.82 -23.36
C ASN A 169 26.62 23.76 -24.88
N MET A 170 27.68 23.86 -25.69
CA MET A 170 27.61 23.71 -27.14
C MET A 170 27.47 22.24 -27.52
N LEU A 171 26.60 22.00 -28.49
CA LEU A 171 26.29 20.73 -29.11
C LEU A 171 26.96 20.71 -30.48
N TYR A 172 27.55 19.59 -30.85
CA TYR A 172 28.24 19.41 -32.14
C TYR A 172 27.62 18.26 -32.91
N LYS A 173 27.51 18.44 -34.23
CA LYS A 173 26.88 17.51 -35.17
C LYS A 173 25.48 17.13 -34.69
N ILE A 174 24.59 18.08 -34.85
CA ILE A 174 23.20 17.98 -34.44
C ILE A 174 22.40 17.45 -35.61
N LEU A 175 21.59 16.42 -35.36
CA LEU A 175 20.66 15.84 -36.32
C LEU A 175 19.26 15.89 -35.71
N ILE A 176 18.32 16.57 -36.36
CA ILE A 176 16.94 16.72 -35.90
C ILE A 176 16.02 16.17 -36.98
N TYR A 177 15.28 15.13 -36.64
CA TYR A 177 14.14 14.68 -37.44
C TYR A 177 12.87 15.30 -36.89
N ASP A 178 12.05 15.83 -37.78
CA ASP A 178 10.71 16.33 -37.49
C ASP A 178 9.68 15.32 -37.99
N HIS A 179 8.94 14.74 -37.05
CA HIS A 179 7.90 13.75 -37.26
C HIS A 179 6.49 14.28 -36.95
N ARG A 180 6.32 15.60 -36.78
CA ARG A 180 5.03 16.19 -36.38
C ARG A 180 3.87 15.82 -37.31
N ASP A 181 4.13 15.66 -38.61
CA ASP A 181 3.11 15.32 -39.61
C ASP A 181 2.82 13.80 -39.72
N ASN A 182 3.53 12.97 -38.95
CA ASN A 182 3.41 11.50 -38.95
C ASN A 182 3.55 10.87 -40.35
N GLN A 183 4.36 11.49 -41.23
CA GLN A 183 4.62 11.04 -42.60
C GLN A 183 5.97 10.31 -42.76
N GLY A 184 6.63 9.96 -41.66
CA GLY A 184 7.97 9.37 -41.65
C GLY A 184 9.08 10.42 -41.51
N ASN A 185 10.24 10.17 -42.12
CA ASN A 185 11.44 10.99 -42.00
C ASN A 185 11.51 12.05 -43.13
N VAL A 186 10.47 12.86 -43.23
CA VAL A 186 10.27 13.78 -44.37
C VAL A 186 10.93 15.13 -44.17
N SER A 187 11.34 15.47 -42.95
CA SER A 187 12.03 16.72 -42.63
C SER A 187 13.19 16.44 -41.69
N VAL A 188 14.40 16.81 -42.15
CA VAL A 188 15.66 16.58 -41.45
C VAL A 188 16.47 17.86 -41.43
N THR A 189 16.91 18.27 -40.25
CA THR A 189 17.87 19.36 -40.07
C THR A 189 19.20 18.78 -39.61
N VAL A 190 20.27 19.14 -40.31
CA VAL A 190 21.66 18.82 -39.93
C VAL A 190 22.37 20.12 -39.62
N ALA A 191 23.09 20.21 -38.50
CA ALA A 191 23.88 21.39 -38.17
C ALA A 191 25.23 20.99 -37.56
N ASP A 192 26.28 21.76 -37.89
CA ASP A 192 27.63 21.51 -37.40
C ASP A 192 27.76 21.80 -35.90
N SER A 193 27.15 22.89 -35.46
CA SER A 193 27.12 23.24 -34.04
C SER A 193 25.84 23.96 -33.63
N GLY A 194 25.61 24.08 -32.34
CA GLY A 194 24.50 24.84 -31.81
C GLY A 194 24.49 24.83 -30.30
N PHE A 195 23.61 25.62 -29.70
CA PHE A 195 23.34 25.54 -28.27
C PHE A 195 21.84 25.46 -28.03
N MET A 196 21.49 24.87 -26.90
CA MET A 196 20.12 24.65 -26.48
C MET A 196 19.85 25.42 -25.20
N LYS A 197 18.75 26.16 -25.17
CA LYS A 197 18.22 26.82 -23.97
C LYS A 197 16.77 26.39 -23.78
N ILE A 198 16.40 26.08 -22.55
CA ILE A 198 15.00 25.92 -22.16
C ILE A 198 14.48 27.30 -21.75
N SER A 199 13.31 27.68 -22.25
CA SER A 199 12.63 28.92 -21.88
C SER A 199 12.39 28.97 -20.36
N GLU A 200 12.32 30.17 -19.78
CA GLU A 200 12.12 30.34 -18.32
C GLU A 200 10.82 29.69 -17.83
N ASP A 201 9.80 29.69 -18.67
CA ASP A 201 8.51 29.04 -18.42
C ASP A 201 8.52 27.52 -18.64
N LYS A 202 9.67 26.93 -19.04
CA LYS A 202 9.87 25.50 -19.35
C LYS A 202 8.97 24.92 -20.46
N LYS A 203 8.24 25.76 -21.19
CA LYS A 203 7.30 25.32 -22.25
C LYS A 203 7.95 25.12 -23.60
N PHE A 204 9.08 25.77 -23.84
CA PHE A 204 9.77 25.73 -25.12
C PHE A 204 11.24 25.38 -24.93
N MET A 205 11.75 24.51 -25.80
CA MET A 205 13.16 24.30 -26.01
C MET A 205 13.58 25.06 -27.24
N ILE A 206 14.51 25.98 -27.08
CA ILE A 206 15.03 26.84 -28.13
C ILE A 206 16.43 26.35 -28.48
N MET A 207 16.60 25.87 -29.70
CA MET A 207 17.91 25.47 -30.23
C MET A 207 18.35 26.51 -31.25
N THR A 208 19.51 27.13 -31.01
CA THR A 208 20.17 27.98 -31.99
C THR A 208 21.22 27.13 -32.68
N LEU A 209 21.00 26.86 -33.96
CA LEU A 209 21.84 26.02 -34.82
C LEU A 209 22.70 26.91 -35.70
N PHE A 210 23.97 26.54 -35.86
CA PHE A 210 24.94 27.22 -36.69
C PHE A 210 25.43 26.30 -37.80
N ASP A 211 25.56 26.87 -38.99
CA ASP A 211 26.09 26.25 -40.20
C ASP A 211 25.48 24.85 -40.46
N GLY A 212 24.32 24.85 -41.12
CA GLY A 212 23.55 23.64 -41.34
C GLY A 212 22.71 23.63 -42.61
N GLU A 213 22.03 22.51 -42.82
CA GLU A 213 21.17 22.24 -43.97
C GLU A 213 19.84 21.63 -43.48
N ASN A 214 18.72 22.16 -43.97
CA ASN A 214 17.41 21.52 -43.86
C ASN A 214 17.10 20.78 -45.15
N ALA A 215 16.76 19.51 -45.07
CA ALA A 215 16.25 18.70 -46.17
C ALA A 215 14.78 18.34 -45.89
N VAL A 216 13.88 18.68 -46.82
CA VAL A 216 12.45 18.38 -46.72
C VAL A 216 11.98 17.67 -47.99
N ASP A 217 11.29 16.55 -47.83
CA ASP A 217 10.61 15.83 -48.91
C ASP A 217 9.20 16.41 -49.09
N GLU A 218 8.93 17.05 -50.23
CA GLU A 218 7.70 17.82 -50.44
C GLU A 218 6.47 16.95 -50.72
N ASN A 219 6.67 15.70 -51.19
CA ASN A 219 5.57 14.83 -51.61
C ASN A 219 5.84 13.33 -51.37
N PRO A 220 5.87 12.87 -50.10
CA PRO A 220 6.25 11.50 -49.75
C PRO A 220 5.20 10.44 -50.11
N ARG A 221 3.92 10.82 -50.31
CA ARG A 221 2.80 9.89 -50.54
C ARG A 221 2.45 9.67 -52.01
N GLU A 222 2.79 10.59 -52.91
CA GLU A 222 2.23 10.64 -54.27
C GLU A 222 2.98 9.75 -55.28
N ASN A 223 4.25 9.36 -55.03
CA ASN A 223 5.12 8.76 -56.04
C ASN A 223 5.57 7.31 -55.76
N ARG A 224 4.66 6.41 -55.36
CA ARG A 224 5.00 4.96 -55.30
C ARG A 224 5.20 4.30 -56.68
N ARG A 225 4.71 4.91 -57.77
CA ARG A 225 4.77 4.34 -59.13
C ARG A 225 5.97 4.79 -59.98
N THR A 226 6.60 5.92 -59.65
CA THR A 226 7.65 6.57 -60.49
C THR A 226 9.00 6.73 -59.79
N GLN A 227 9.10 6.44 -58.48
CA GLN A 227 10.34 6.50 -57.68
C GLN A 227 11.12 7.84 -57.76
N ARG A 228 10.47 8.95 -58.13
CA ARG A 228 11.08 10.29 -58.14
C ARG A 228 10.53 11.09 -56.98
N TYR A 229 11.36 11.39 -55.99
CA TYR A 229 11.01 12.23 -54.85
C TYR A 229 11.52 13.64 -55.10
N THR A 230 10.63 14.63 -55.02
CA THR A 230 11.01 16.04 -55.00
C THR A 230 11.46 16.38 -53.59
N PHE A 231 12.73 16.75 -53.44
CA PHE A 231 13.30 17.17 -52.17
C PHE A 231 13.80 18.61 -52.29
N ARG A 232 13.62 19.38 -51.22
CA ARG A 232 14.12 20.75 -51.09
C ARG A 232 15.21 20.78 -50.05
N ARG A 233 16.34 21.40 -50.38
CA ARG A 233 17.43 21.66 -49.44
C ARG A 233 17.68 23.13 -49.24
N THR A 234 17.82 23.55 -47.98
CA THR A 234 18.06 24.94 -47.60
C THR A 234 19.26 25.02 -46.68
N HIS A 235 20.29 25.74 -47.10
CA HIS A 235 21.46 26.03 -46.28
C HIS A 235 21.22 27.27 -45.42
N PHE A 236 21.69 27.24 -44.18
CA PHE A 236 21.59 28.36 -43.26
C PHE A 236 22.89 28.54 -42.48
N HIS A 237 23.24 29.80 -42.22
CA HIS A 237 24.35 30.15 -41.32
C HIS A 237 23.88 30.12 -39.85
N GLU A 238 22.68 30.64 -39.58
CA GLU A 238 22.05 30.59 -38.26
C GLU A 238 20.57 30.28 -38.40
N GLN A 239 20.06 29.35 -37.58
CA GLN A 239 18.65 29.03 -37.51
C GLN A 239 18.21 28.74 -36.08
N VAL A 240 17.09 29.33 -35.69
CA VAL A 240 16.47 29.08 -34.39
C VAL A 240 15.31 28.10 -34.56
N VAL A 241 15.44 26.92 -33.96
CA VAL A 241 14.39 25.90 -33.91
C VAL A 241 13.74 25.95 -32.53
N THR A 242 12.44 26.23 -32.50
CA THR A 242 11.66 26.25 -31.26
C THR A 242 10.77 25.03 -31.19
N VAL A 243 10.99 24.21 -30.17
CA VAL A 243 10.31 22.94 -29.97
C VAL A 243 9.42 23.02 -28.74
N PRO A 244 8.10 22.81 -28.86
CA PRO A 244 7.20 22.86 -27.72
C PRO A 244 7.37 21.62 -26.82
N LEU A 245 7.68 21.84 -25.55
CA LEU A 245 7.84 20.81 -24.53
C LEU A 245 6.47 20.46 -23.91
N LYS A 246 5.68 19.64 -24.60
CA LYS A 246 4.39 19.17 -24.08
C LYS A 246 4.59 18.08 -23.02
N GLY A 247 3.99 18.28 -21.85
CA GLY A 247 3.95 17.28 -20.76
C GLY A 247 5.15 17.30 -19.80
N PHE A 248 6.00 18.33 -19.88
CA PHE A 248 7.07 18.60 -18.91
C PHE A 248 6.66 19.59 -17.81
N ASP A 249 5.53 20.30 -17.97
CA ASP A 249 4.95 21.09 -16.89
C ASP A 249 4.28 20.18 -15.85
N PHE A 250 4.55 20.44 -14.57
CA PHE A 250 3.91 19.72 -13.48
C PHE A 250 2.40 20.01 -13.45
N LYS A 251 1.59 18.99 -13.74
CA LYS A 251 0.13 19.07 -13.65
C LYS A 251 -0.38 18.28 -12.46
N ARG A 252 -1.07 18.96 -11.55
CA ARG A 252 -1.76 18.31 -10.43
C ARG A 252 -2.89 17.43 -10.97
N THR A 253 -2.91 16.19 -10.51
CA THR A 253 -4.00 15.25 -10.75
C THR A 253 -5.17 15.66 -9.88
N ASP A 254 -6.37 15.63 -10.46
CA ASP A 254 -7.60 15.93 -9.75
C ASP A 254 -7.86 14.90 -8.63
N GLU A 255 -8.13 15.42 -7.43
CA GLU A 255 -8.35 14.64 -6.21
C GLU A 255 -9.66 13.83 -6.28
N ASP A 256 -10.67 14.30 -7.02
CA ASP A 256 -11.97 13.65 -7.09
C ASP A 256 -11.90 12.24 -7.69
N ASN A 257 -10.94 11.99 -8.58
CA ASN A 257 -10.70 10.66 -9.16
C ASN A 257 -10.24 9.63 -8.12
N LEU A 258 -9.66 10.08 -7.02
CA LEU A 258 -9.06 9.22 -6.00
C LEU A 258 -9.92 9.16 -4.73
N ARG A 259 -10.80 10.14 -4.51
CA ARG A 259 -11.59 10.32 -3.28
C ARG A 259 -12.32 9.08 -2.76
N ASN A 260 -12.78 8.21 -3.66
CA ASN A 260 -13.51 6.99 -3.31
C ASN A 260 -12.61 5.79 -3.00
N MET A 261 -11.29 5.93 -3.04
CA MET A 261 -10.37 4.87 -2.67
C MET A 261 -10.43 4.61 -1.17
N TYR A 262 -10.49 3.33 -0.80
CA TYR A 262 -10.58 2.83 0.58
C TYR A 262 -9.65 3.50 1.62
N ARG A 263 -8.45 3.95 1.25
CA ARG A 263 -7.50 4.67 2.15
C ARG A 263 -7.81 6.14 2.41
N MET A 264 -8.72 6.72 1.63
CA MET A 264 -9.09 8.13 1.62
C MET A 264 -10.45 8.38 2.27
N LEU A 265 -11.04 7.32 2.84
CA LEU A 265 -12.35 7.36 3.47
C LEU A 265 -12.23 7.40 5.01
N THR A 266 -13.17 8.13 5.60
CA THR A 266 -13.46 8.09 7.03
C THR A 266 -14.21 6.79 7.38
N LEU A 267 -14.30 6.44 8.67
CA LEU A 267 -15.01 5.23 9.12
C LEU A 267 -16.49 5.23 8.66
N GLN A 268 -17.18 6.36 8.78
CA GLN A 268 -18.58 6.47 8.38
C GLN A 268 -18.76 6.29 6.86
N GLN A 269 -17.84 6.86 6.07
CA GLN A 269 -17.85 6.67 4.62
C GLN A 269 -17.47 5.24 4.22
N LEU A 270 -16.53 4.61 4.93
CA LEU A 270 -16.17 3.20 4.72
C LEU A 270 -17.37 2.30 4.96
N GLU A 271 -18.13 2.52 6.03
CA GLU A 271 -19.33 1.74 6.35
C GLU A 271 -20.41 1.88 5.28
N HIS A 272 -20.70 3.11 4.85
CA HIS A 272 -21.67 3.35 3.79
C HIS A 272 -21.27 2.70 2.45
N VAL A 273 -19.99 2.80 2.07
CA VAL A 273 -19.46 2.19 0.85
C VAL A 273 -19.43 0.66 0.98
N GLU A 274 -19.06 0.13 2.15
CA GLU A 274 -19.08 -1.31 2.46
C GLU A 274 -20.49 -1.89 2.30
N ASP A 275 -21.52 -1.26 2.87
CA ASP A 275 -22.91 -1.69 2.75
C ASP A 275 -23.39 -1.69 1.30
N SER A 276 -23.08 -0.61 0.55
CA SER A 276 -23.43 -0.52 -0.87
C SER A 276 -22.73 -1.60 -1.70
N LEU A 277 -21.44 -1.86 -1.45
CA LEU A 277 -20.68 -2.90 -2.15
C LEU A 277 -21.15 -4.30 -1.79
N TYR A 278 -21.55 -4.54 -0.54
CA TYR A 278 -22.09 -5.83 -0.10
C TYR A 278 -23.45 -6.09 -0.74
N THR A 279 -24.29 -5.06 -0.85
CA THR A 279 -25.57 -5.13 -1.56
C THR A 279 -25.36 -5.45 -3.05
N ASP A 280 -24.42 -4.77 -3.73
CA ASP A 280 -24.07 -5.05 -5.13
C ASP A 280 -23.51 -6.48 -5.30
N TYR A 281 -22.65 -6.93 -4.38
CA TYR A 281 -22.12 -8.30 -4.38
C TYR A 281 -23.24 -9.35 -4.28
N ASN A 282 -24.16 -9.21 -3.31
CA ASN A 282 -25.29 -10.13 -3.14
C ASN A 282 -26.22 -10.11 -4.36
N TYR A 283 -26.46 -8.94 -4.94
CA TYR A 283 -27.25 -8.81 -6.15
C TYR A 283 -26.61 -9.52 -7.34
N ARG A 284 -25.28 -9.45 -7.50
CA ARG A 284 -24.54 -10.18 -8.54
C ARG A 284 -24.56 -11.69 -8.33
N VAL A 285 -24.37 -12.16 -7.09
CA VAL A 285 -24.48 -13.57 -6.74
C VAL A 285 -25.87 -14.10 -7.11
N ARG A 286 -26.93 -13.35 -6.78
CA ARG A 286 -28.30 -13.68 -7.17
C ARG A 286 -28.48 -13.70 -8.69
N ARG A 287 -28.03 -12.66 -9.39
CA ARG A 287 -28.12 -12.57 -10.86
C ARG A 287 -27.42 -13.75 -11.52
N PHE A 288 -26.26 -14.15 -11.01
CA PHE A 288 -25.54 -15.33 -11.47
C PHE A 288 -26.34 -16.61 -11.26
N ALA A 289 -26.93 -16.80 -10.07
CA ALA A 289 -27.80 -17.95 -9.81
C ALA A 289 -28.98 -18.01 -10.80
N ILE A 290 -29.66 -16.90 -11.05
CA ILE A 290 -30.83 -16.85 -11.96
C ILE A 290 -30.43 -17.03 -13.43
N ASN A 291 -29.25 -16.56 -13.84
CA ASN A 291 -28.82 -16.59 -15.26
C ASN A 291 -28.20 -17.93 -15.69
N MET A 292 -28.05 -18.90 -14.79
CA MET A 292 -27.65 -20.25 -15.18
C MET A 292 -28.70 -20.88 -16.10
N ARG A 293 -28.24 -21.63 -17.11
CA ARG A 293 -29.14 -22.38 -17.99
C ARG A 293 -29.64 -23.62 -17.27
N TYR A 294 -30.66 -23.45 -16.45
CA TYR A 294 -31.42 -24.55 -15.88
C TYR A 294 -32.52 -25.02 -16.83
N ASN A 295 -33.01 -26.24 -16.62
CA ASN A 295 -34.32 -26.63 -17.16
C ASN A 295 -35.38 -25.62 -16.66
N GLN A 296 -36.36 -25.28 -17.51
CA GLN A 296 -37.40 -24.28 -17.25
C GLN A 296 -38.08 -24.41 -15.87
N LYS A 297 -38.27 -25.63 -15.36
CA LYS A 297 -38.83 -25.88 -14.03
C LYS A 297 -37.88 -25.49 -12.89
N LEU A 298 -36.60 -25.86 -13.01
CA LEU A 298 -35.54 -25.52 -12.06
C LEU A 298 -35.30 -24.00 -12.02
N ASN A 299 -35.42 -23.33 -13.17
CA ASN A 299 -35.23 -21.89 -13.26
C ASN A 299 -36.24 -21.11 -12.39
N ARG A 300 -37.52 -21.52 -12.39
CA ARG A 300 -38.55 -20.92 -11.53
C ARG A 300 -38.23 -21.10 -10.04
N SER A 301 -37.88 -22.32 -9.63
CA SER A 301 -37.52 -22.61 -8.24
C SER A 301 -36.29 -21.81 -7.76
N VAL A 302 -35.27 -21.61 -8.61
CA VAL A 302 -34.10 -20.81 -8.27
C VAL A 302 -34.45 -19.31 -8.16
N VAL A 303 -35.30 -18.80 -9.04
CA VAL A 303 -35.81 -17.42 -8.95
C VAL A 303 -36.56 -17.20 -7.63
N ASP A 304 -37.45 -18.12 -7.26
CA ASP A 304 -38.26 -18.01 -6.04
C ASP A 304 -37.40 -18.05 -4.76
N LEU A 305 -36.40 -18.94 -4.72
CA LEU A 305 -35.48 -19.07 -3.58
C LEU A 305 -34.53 -17.87 -3.41
N THR A 306 -34.27 -17.13 -4.48
CA THR A 306 -33.28 -16.03 -4.48
C THR A 306 -33.91 -14.64 -4.40
N ASN A 307 -35.24 -14.51 -4.34
CA ASN A 307 -35.94 -13.23 -4.18
C ASN A 307 -35.63 -12.58 -2.82
N THR A 308 -35.30 -11.28 -2.84
CA THR A 308 -34.79 -10.51 -1.67
C THR A 308 -35.89 -9.80 -0.87
N GLU A 309 -37.09 -9.66 -1.43
CA GLU A 309 -38.22 -8.91 -0.85
C GLU A 309 -39.50 -9.70 -1.15
N ASP A 310 -40.10 -10.33 -0.14
CA ASP A 310 -41.56 -10.41 -0.03
C ASP A 310 -41.99 -10.85 1.37
N SER A 311 -42.81 -10.03 2.04
CA SER A 311 -43.61 -10.42 3.22
C SER A 311 -44.64 -11.52 2.90
N LEU A 312 -44.90 -11.78 1.63
CA LEU A 312 -45.73 -12.84 1.08
C LEU A 312 -44.86 -13.91 0.42
N ARG A 313 -43.87 -14.47 1.12
CA ARG A 313 -43.19 -15.70 0.67
C ARG A 313 -44.25 -16.74 0.32
N VAL A 314 -44.58 -16.85 -0.98
CA VAL A 314 -45.38 -17.94 -1.49
C VAL A 314 -44.50 -19.16 -1.33
N TYR A 315 -44.78 -19.94 -0.29
CA TYR A 315 -44.22 -21.26 -0.17
C TYR A 315 -44.73 -22.04 -1.37
N HIS A 316 -43.89 -22.15 -2.40
CA HIS A 316 -44.08 -23.14 -3.43
C HIS A 316 -43.64 -24.47 -2.80
N PRO A 317 -44.57 -25.35 -2.39
CA PRO A 317 -44.17 -26.69 -1.99
C PRO A 317 -43.34 -27.26 -3.13
N MET A 318 -42.16 -27.80 -2.82
CA MET A 318 -41.43 -28.60 -3.78
C MET A 318 -42.43 -29.64 -4.30
N LEU A 319 -42.80 -29.53 -5.58
CA LEU A 319 -43.68 -30.50 -6.21
C LEU A 319 -43.09 -31.87 -5.88
N GLU A 320 -43.93 -32.75 -5.33
CA GLU A 320 -43.56 -34.11 -4.95
C GLU A 320 -42.64 -34.67 -6.03
N ASN A 321 -41.44 -35.07 -5.61
CA ASN A 321 -40.38 -35.49 -6.51
C ASN A 321 -40.85 -36.78 -7.18
N ARG A 322 -41.66 -36.66 -8.24
CA ARG A 322 -42.14 -37.79 -9.01
C ARG A 322 -40.87 -38.45 -9.50
N GLN A 323 -40.54 -39.62 -8.95
CA GLN A 323 -39.38 -40.40 -9.36
C GLN A 323 -39.60 -40.74 -10.83
N LEU A 324 -39.03 -39.90 -11.69
CA LEU A 324 -38.97 -40.15 -13.11
C LEU A 324 -37.83 -41.12 -13.29
N ASP A 325 -38.15 -42.31 -13.77
CA ASP A 325 -37.14 -43.27 -14.22
C ASP A 325 -36.60 -42.79 -15.57
N TYR A 326 -35.52 -42.01 -15.50
CA TYR A 326 -34.86 -41.44 -16.66
C TYR A 326 -34.32 -42.52 -17.60
N ASP A 327 -33.94 -43.70 -17.06
CA ASP A 327 -33.40 -44.80 -17.85
C ASP A 327 -34.51 -45.47 -18.67
N SER A 328 -35.71 -45.61 -18.10
CA SER A 328 -36.89 -46.09 -18.82
C SER A 328 -37.33 -45.13 -19.94
N ILE A 329 -37.34 -43.82 -19.68
CA ILE A 329 -37.68 -42.81 -20.69
C ILE A 329 -36.62 -42.79 -21.80
N MET A 330 -35.35 -42.83 -21.43
CA MET A 330 -34.26 -42.78 -22.39
C MET A 330 -34.18 -44.06 -23.24
N SER A 331 -34.48 -45.23 -22.68
CA SER A 331 -34.48 -46.49 -23.44
C SER A 331 -35.67 -46.61 -24.42
N ALA A 332 -36.74 -45.84 -24.23
CA ALA A 332 -37.91 -45.80 -25.11
C ALA A 332 -37.75 -44.89 -26.35
N LEU A 333 -36.67 -44.11 -26.43
CA LEU A 333 -36.41 -43.15 -27.52
C LEU A 333 -35.58 -43.78 -28.65
N ASP A 334 -35.69 -43.22 -29.86
CA ASP A 334 -34.89 -43.64 -31.02
C ASP A 334 -33.38 -43.38 -30.78
N PRO A 335 -32.46 -44.23 -31.27
CA PRO A 335 -31.02 -43.99 -31.12
C PRO A 335 -30.53 -42.61 -31.54
N MET A 336 -31.10 -42.00 -32.59
CA MET A 336 -30.72 -40.64 -33.02
C MET A 336 -31.20 -39.58 -32.03
N GLU A 337 -32.43 -39.69 -31.54
CA GLU A 337 -33.00 -38.76 -30.56
C GLU A 337 -32.21 -38.80 -29.23
N ARG A 338 -31.77 -39.99 -28.81
CA ARG A 338 -30.93 -40.16 -27.60
C ARG A 338 -29.60 -39.43 -27.72
N ASP A 339 -28.92 -39.56 -28.85
CA ASP A 339 -27.62 -38.91 -29.08
C ASP A 339 -27.75 -37.37 -29.15
N GLU A 340 -28.82 -36.87 -29.77
CA GLU A 340 -29.15 -35.43 -29.78
C GLU A 340 -29.41 -34.88 -28.36
N ILE A 341 -30.18 -35.62 -27.54
CA ILE A 341 -30.45 -35.23 -26.15
C ILE A 341 -29.16 -35.24 -25.33
N TYR A 342 -28.33 -36.29 -25.45
CA TYR A 342 -27.06 -36.36 -24.72
C TYR A 342 -26.07 -35.29 -25.13
N SER A 343 -25.92 -35.03 -26.43
CA SER A 343 -25.02 -34.00 -26.94
C SER A 343 -25.48 -32.60 -26.50
N THR A 344 -26.79 -32.34 -26.52
CA THR A 344 -27.38 -31.09 -26.01
C THR A 344 -27.16 -30.94 -24.51
N ALA A 345 -27.41 -31.97 -23.72
CA ALA A 345 -27.20 -31.97 -22.27
C ALA A 345 -25.71 -31.76 -21.92
N LEU A 346 -24.80 -32.44 -22.62
CA LEU A 346 -23.36 -32.29 -22.44
C LEU A 346 -22.88 -30.89 -22.80
N SER A 347 -23.38 -30.33 -23.90
CA SER A 347 -23.08 -28.95 -24.32
C SER A 347 -23.56 -27.94 -23.29
N GLN A 348 -24.80 -28.08 -22.79
CA GLN A 348 -25.34 -27.23 -21.72
C GLN A 348 -24.53 -27.34 -20.44
N ALA A 349 -24.16 -28.54 -20.01
CA ALA A 349 -23.35 -28.76 -18.82
C ALA A 349 -21.96 -28.11 -18.95
N ARG A 350 -21.32 -28.24 -20.11
CA ARG A 350 -20.02 -27.61 -20.39
C ARG A 350 -20.12 -26.07 -20.38
N MET A 351 -21.16 -25.50 -20.98
CA MET A 351 -21.40 -24.05 -20.97
C MET A 351 -21.68 -23.54 -19.55
N ASN A 352 -22.49 -24.25 -18.76
CA ASN A 352 -22.75 -23.89 -17.37
C ASN A 352 -21.46 -23.94 -16.54
N LYS A 353 -20.64 -24.99 -16.69
CA LYS A 353 -19.34 -25.08 -16.03
C LYS A 353 -18.44 -23.88 -16.37
N GLN A 354 -18.29 -23.57 -17.65
CA GLN A 354 -17.47 -22.44 -18.08
C GLN A 354 -18.00 -21.10 -17.51
N THR A 355 -19.31 -20.93 -17.49
CA THR A 355 -19.96 -19.75 -16.90
C THR A 355 -19.71 -19.67 -15.40
N ILE A 356 -19.80 -20.80 -14.69
CA ILE A 356 -19.50 -20.90 -13.26
C ILE A 356 -18.05 -20.49 -12.99
N ASP A 357 -17.10 -21.06 -13.73
CA ASP A 357 -15.67 -20.78 -13.52
C ASP A 357 -15.35 -19.29 -13.74
N GLN A 358 -15.92 -18.67 -14.78
CA GLN A 358 -15.77 -17.23 -15.07
C GLN A 358 -16.39 -16.35 -13.96
N ASN A 359 -17.62 -16.65 -13.54
CA ASN A 359 -18.32 -15.85 -12.53
C ASN A 359 -17.72 -16.01 -11.13
N ILE A 360 -17.24 -17.21 -10.76
CA ILE A 360 -16.52 -17.42 -9.50
C ILE A 360 -15.29 -16.52 -9.46
N PHE A 361 -14.53 -16.43 -10.55
CA PHE A 361 -13.38 -15.55 -10.64
C PHE A 361 -13.76 -14.06 -10.50
N GLU A 362 -14.83 -13.61 -11.16
CA GLU A 362 -15.33 -12.24 -11.02
C GLU A 362 -15.80 -11.93 -9.59
N LEU A 363 -16.63 -12.80 -9.00
CA LEU A 363 -17.12 -12.66 -7.62
C LEU A 363 -15.96 -12.66 -6.61
N TYR A 364 -14.95 -13.49 -6.82
CA TYR A 364 -13.73 -13.50 -6.01
C TYR A 364 -13.01 -12.15 -6.07
N ASN A 365 -12.85 -11.56 -7.26
CA ASN A 365 -12.21 -10.25 -7.41
C ASN A 365 -13.02 -9.11 -6.77
N ILE A 366 -14.35 -9.15 -6.89
CA ILE A 366 -15.25 -8.19 -6.24
C ILE A 366 -15.15 -8.31 -4.72
N LYS A 367 -15.26 -9.53 -4.18
CA LYS A 367 -15.09 -9.79 -2.75
C LYS A 367 -13.72 -9.34 -2.25
N LYS A 368 -12.65 -9.62 -3.00
CA LYS A 368 -11.29 -9.17 -2.69
C LYS A 368 -11.17 -7.64 -2.65
N ASN A 369 -11.91 -6.93 -3.49
CA ASN A 369 -11.98 -5.47 -3.44
C ASN A 369 -12.78 -4.98 -2.23
N LEU A 370 -13.93 -5.60 -1.92
CA LEU A 370 -14.73 -5.31 -0.73
C LEU A 370 -13.90 -5.49 0.55
N ASN A 371 -13.15 -6.59 0.64
CA ASN A 371 -12.23 -6.90 1.72
C ASN A 371 -11.24 -5.75 2.02
N LYS A 372 -10.83 -4.94 1.03
CA LYS A 372 -9.95 -3.78 1.27
C LYS A 372 -10.61 -2.70 2.13
N TYR A 373 -11.92 -2.50 2.00
CA TYR A 373 -12.67 -1.51 2.79
C TYR A 373 -12.83 -1.98 4.23
N THR A 374 -13.26 -3.23 4.43
CA THR A 374 -13.34 -3.88 5.75
C THR A 374 -11.98 -3.88 6.47
N MET A 375 -10.89 -4.08 5.72
CA MET A 375 -9.52 -4.03 6.24
C MET A 375 -9.14 -2.66 6.79
N GLU A 376 -9.36 -1.59 6.04
CA GLU A 376 -9.02 -0.23 6.50
C GLU A 376 -9.86 0.19 7.71
N LYS A 377 -11.13 -0.24 7.77
CA LYS A 377 -11.99 -0.07 8.94
C LYS A 377 -11.34 -0.68 10.18
N HIS A 378 -10.93 -1.95 10.14
CA HIS A 378 -10.24 -2.58 11.26
C HIS A 378 -8.88 -1.95 11.56
N ARG A 379 -8.10 -1.57 10.53
CA ARG A 379 -6.79 -0.94 10.68
C ARG A 379 -6.82 0.33 11.52
N LYS A 380 -7.86 1.17 11.35
CA LYS A 380 -8.04 2.40 12.15
C LYS A 380 -8.13 2.09 13.66
N PHE A 381 -8.78 0.99 14.03
CA PHE A 381 -8.86 0.55 15.42
C PHE A 381 -7.57 -0.11 15.91
N THR A 382 -6.99 -1.03 15.12
CA THR A 382 -5.82 -1.81 15.57
C THR A 382 -4.59 -0.94 15.81
N TRP A 383 -4.37 0.12 15.02
CA TRP A 383 -3.30 1.10 15.28
C TRP A 383 -3.49 1.86 16.60
N SER A 384 -4.73 2.18 16.94
CA SER A 384 -5.09 2.89 18.16
C SER A 384 -4.90 1.99 19.39
N VAL A 385 -5.39 0.75 19.31
CA VAL A 385 -5.24 -0.27 20.36
C VAL A 385 -3.77 -0.66 20.55
N ALA A 386 -2.97 -0.68 19.49
CA ALA A 386 -1.54 -0.96 19.58
C ALA A 386 -0.82 -0.01 20.55
N CYS A 387 -1.19 1.28 20.60
CA CYS A 387 -0.60 2.23 21.54
C CYS A 387 -0.74 1.77 23.00
N LEU A 388 -1.90 1.22 23.36
CA LEU A 388 -2.15 0.68 24.71
C LEU A 388 -1.34 -0.59 24.95
N ILE A 389 -1.36 -1.53 24.00
CA ILE A 389 -0.62 -2.80 24.11
C ILE A 389 0.86 -2.52 24.34
N PHE A 390 1.45 -1.65 23.51
CA PHE A 390 2.87 -1.32 23.60
C PHE A 390 3.22 -0.54 24.86
N PHE A 391 2.32 0.31 25.39
CA PHE A 391 2.51 0.89 26.72
C PHE A 391 2.58 -0.19 27.81
N PHE A 392 1.62 -1.13 27.83
CA PHE A 392 1.56 -2.22 28.81
C PHE A 392 2.63 -3.29 28.62
N ILE A 393 3.33 -3.31 27.50
CA ILE A 393 4.55 -4.12 27.31
C ILE A 393 5.77 -3.32 27.77
N GLY A 394 5.86 -2.05 27.36
CA GLY A 394 7.04 -1.22 27.59
C GLY A 394 7.26 -0.82 29.04
N ALA A 395 6.22 -0.34 29.71
CA ALA A 395 6.32 0.09 31.09
C ALA A 395 6.81 -1.02 32.06
N PRO A 396 6.24 -2.25 32.04
CA PRO A 396 6.76 -3.32 32.89
C PRO A 396 8.14 -3.82 32.47
N LEU A 397 8.44 -3.90 31.17
CA LEU A 397 9.79 -4.31 30.71
C LEU A 397 10.86 -3.31 31.18
N GLY A 398 10.59 -2.01 31.09
CA GLY A 398 11.48 -0.97 31.63
C GLY A 398 11.68 -1.11 33.14
N ALA A 399 10.61 -1.39 33.89
CA ALA A 399 10.70 -1.60 35.34
C ALA A 399 11.46 -2.88 35.76
N ILE A 400 11.45 -3.92 34.91
CA ILE A 400 12.10 -5.22 35.18
C ILE A 400 13.58 -5.20 34.79
N ILE A 401 13.93 -4.66 33.63
CA ILE A 401 15.28 -4.73 33.07
C ILE A 401 16.13 -3.56 33.63
N ARG A 402 16.60 -3.74 34.87
CA ARG A 402 17.31 -2.71 35.66
C ARG A 402 18.84 -2.66 35.41
N LYS A 403 19.41 -3.71 34.80
CA LYS A 403 20.87 -3.88 34.60
C LYS A 403 21.18 -4.08 33.12
N GLY A 404 22.11 -3.29 32.56
CA GLY A 404 22.54 -3.38 31.16
C GLY A 404 22.57 -2.06 30.37
N GLY A 405 22.39 -0.91 31.04
CA GLY A 405 22.31 0.42 30.41
C GLY A 405 21.06 0.59 29.53
N LEU A 406 20.93 1.76 28.90
CA LEU A 406 19.81 2.09 28.00
C LEU A 406 19.66 1.11 26.80
N GLY A 407 20.70 0.36 26.45
CA GLY A 407 20.73 -0.52 25.27
C GLY A 407 19.84 -1.77 25.38
N MET A 408 19.98 -2.59 26.41
CA MET A 408 19.28 -3.89 26.48
C MET A 408 17.74 -3.79 26.46
N PRO A 409 17.10 -2.88 27.21
CA PRO A 409 15.65 -2.70 27.14
C PRO A 409 15.17 -2.26 25.74
N THR A 410 15.95 -1.40 25.05
CA THR A 410 15.59 -0.95 23.70
C THR A 410 15.66 -2.08 22.68
N VAL A 411 16.65 -2.96 22.74
CA VAL A 411 16.75 -4.12 21.83
C VAL A 411 15.54 -5.06 22.00
N VAL A 412 15.17 -5.38 23.25
CA VAL A 412 13.98 -6.21 23.53
C VAL A 412 12.71 -5.55 23.00
N SER A 413 12.62 -4.22 23.09
CA SER A 413 11.48 -3.48 22.57
C SER A 413 11.36 -3.53 21.05
N ILE A 414 12.49 -3.38 20.34
CA ILE A 414 12.54 -3.46 18.89
C ILE A 414 12.15 -4.87 18.44
N LEU A 415 12.63 -5.91 19.14
CA LEU A 415 12.25 -7.28 18.85
C LEU A 415 10.75 -7.53 19.05
N MET A 416 10.17 -7.06 20.16
CA MET A 416 8.72 -7.17 20.40
C MET A 416 7.91 -6.41 19.34
N PHE A 417 8.38 -5.24 18.93
CA PHE A 417 7.76 -4.47 17.86
C PHE A 417 7.80 -5.20 16.52
N ILE A 418 8.97 -5.73 16.13
CA ILE A 418 9.14 -6.50 14.89
C ILE A 418 8.21 -7.72 14.92
N LEU A 419 8.15 -8.46 16.03
CA LEU A 419 7.25 -9.62 16.15
C LEU A 419 5.77 -9.22 16.03
N TYR A 420 5.35 -8.15 16.69
CA TYR A 420 3.98 -7.65 16.58
C TYR A 420 3.61 -7.33 15.13
N TYR A 421 4.47 -6.57 14.43
CA TYR A 421 4.21 -6.19 13.04
C TYR A 421 4.32 -7.37 12.08
N MET A 422 5.25 -8.30 12.32
CA MET A 422 5.35 -9.52 11.52
C MET A 422 4.07 -10.35 11.62
N VAL A 423 3.55 -10.55 12.83
CA VAL A 423 2.28 -11.25 13.06
C VAL A 423 1.11 -10.48 12.43
N SER A 424 1.06 -9.15 12.61
CA SER A 424 0.01 -8.31 12.01
C SER A 424 0.00 -8.37 10.49
N ILE A 425 1.17 -8.29 9.85
CA ILE A 425 1.30 -8.38 8.38
C ILE A 425 0.94 -9.78 7.89
N SER A 426 1.31 -10.82 8.65
CA SER A 426 0.97 -12.20 8.32
C SER A 426 -0.54 -12.45 8.40
N GLY A 427 -1.20 -11.96 9.46
CA GLY A 427 -2.66 -12.01 9.61
C GLY A 427 -3.38 -11.22 8.50
N GLU A 428 -2.91 -10.01 8.19
CA GLU A 428 -3.42 -9.22 7.07
C GLU A 428 -3.30 -9.96 5.73
N LYS A 429 -2.16 -10.63 5.48
CA LYS A 429 -1.94 -11.38 4.25
C LYS A 429 -2.84 -12.62 4.18
N ALA A 430 -3.01 -13.36 5.28
CA ALA A 430 -3.91 -14.50 5.35
C ALA A 430 -5.38 -14.10 5.07
N SER A 431 -5.83 -12.95 5.58
CA SER A 431 -7.17 -12.43 5.27
C SER A 431 -7.31 -11.96 3.82
N ARG A 432 -6.24 -11.46 3.20
CA ARG A 432 -6.24 -11.09 1.77
C ARG A 432 -6.33 -12.28 0.83
N GLU A 433 -5.86 -13.43 1.28
CA GLU A 433 -5.91 -14.71 0.56
C GLU A 433 -7.19 -15.50 0.89
N ASP A 434 -8.15 -14.91 1.62
CA ASP A 434 -9.40 -15.53 2.08
C ASP A 434 -9.20 -16.82 2.91
N VAL A 435 -8.01 -17.00 3.51
CA VAL A 435 -7.75 -18.12 4.43
C VAL A 435 -8.51 -17.88 5.73
N TRP A 436 -8.47 -16.65 6.24
CA TRP A 436 -9.18 -16.21 7.45
C TRP A 436 -10.12 -15.05 7.13
N THR A 437 -11.11 -14.80 7.99
CA THR A 437 -11.94 -13.60 7.86
C THR A 437 -11.10 -12.34 8.07
N MET A 438 -11.58 -11.19 7.55
CA MET A 438 -10.86 -9.92 7.69
C MET A 438 -10.70 -9.49 9.15
N ALA A 439 -11.72 -9.74 9.98
CA ALA A 439 -11.68 -9.42 11.39
C ALA A 439 -10.62 -10.27 12.11
N GLU A 440 -10.61 -11.59 11.90
CA GLU A 440 -9.66 -12.50 12.56
C GLU A 440 -8.20 -12.16 12.24
N GLY A 441 -7.85 -11.96 10.97
CA GLY A 441 -6.47 -11.67 10.60
C GLY A 441 -5.99 -10.30 11.05
N MET A 442 -6.85 -9.27 11.00
CA MET A 442 -6.48 -7.92 11.45
C MET A 442 -6.30 -7.83 12.97
N TRP A 443 -7.07 -8.59 13.74
CA TRP A 443 -7.00 -8.59 15.20
C TRP A 443 -6.04 -9.64 15.78
N LEU A 444 -5.47 -10.54 14.96
CA LEU A 444 -4.55 -11.59 15.38
C LEU A 444 -3.42 -11.08 16.28
N ALA A 445 -2.69 -10.05 15.85
CA ALA A 445 -1.59 -9.51 16.62
C ALA A 445 -2.05 -8.93 17.97
N THR A 446 -3.21 -8.28 17.98
CA THR A 446 -3.83 -7.76 19.21
C THR A 446 -4.23 -8.90 20.15
N ALA A 447 -4.83 -9.97 19.63
CA ALA A 447 -5.25 -11.13 20.40
C ALA A 447 -4.06 -11.85 21.08
N ILE A 448 -2.88 -11.83 20.45
CA ILE A 448 -1.66 -12.45 21.01
C ILE A 448 -0.96 -11.51 22.01
N PHE A 449 -0.78 -10.24 21.66
CA PHE A 449 0.05 -9.32 22.45
C PHE A 449 -0.71 -8.65 23.59
N PHE A 450 -2.04 -8.55 23.54
CA PHE A 450 -2.82 -7.98 24.63
C PHE A 450 -2.73 -8.82 25.92
N PRO A 451 -2.95 -10.17 25.90
CA PRO A 451 -2.72 -11.01 27.07
C PRO A 451 -1.27 -10.97 27.56
N LEU A 452 -0.30 -10.90 26.64
CA LEU A 452 1.11 -10.78 26.98
C LEU A 452 1.42 -9.48 27.73
N GLY A 453 0.93 -8.33 27.24
CA GLY A 453 1.08 -7.04 27.91
C GLY A 453 0.43 -7.02 29.29
N PHE A 454 -0.77 -7.60 29.41
CA PHE A 454 -1.44 -7.76 30.70
C PHE A 454 -0.63 -8.64 31.67
N PHE A 455 -0.16 -9.79 31.20
CA PHE A 455 0.67 -10.71 31.99
C PHE A 455 1.98 -10.06 32.45
N LEU A 456 2.69 -9.35 31.58
CA LEU A 456 3.92 -8.63 31.93
C LEU A 456 3.66 -7.53 32.96
N THR A 457 2.57 -6.78 32.80
CA THR A 457 2.16 -5.74 33.76
C THR A 457 1.84 -6.33 35.13
N TYR A 458 1.08 -7.42 35.18
CA TYR A 458 0.78 -8.15 36.41
C TYR A 458 2.05 -8.67 37.09
N LYS A 459 2.97 -9.24 36.31
CA LYS A 459 4.23 -9.80 36.83
C LYS A 459 5.14 -8.72 37.40
N ALA A 460 5.26 -7.58 36.71
CA ALA A 460 6.05 -6.44 37.20
C ALA A 460 5.47 -5.82 38.47
N ALA A 461 4.14 -5.83 38.61
CA ALA A 461 3.44 -5.35 39.80
C ALA A 461 3.61 -6.26 41.02
N THR A 462 3.75 -7.56 40.82
CA THR A 462 3.86 -8.58 41.89
C THR A 462 5.29 -8.92 42.31
N ASP A 463 6.32 -8.24 41.75
CA ASP A 463 7.75 -8.43 42.03
C ASP A 463 8.21 -9.91 42.04
N SER A 464 7.55 -10.74 41.22
CA SER A 464 7.89 -12.16 41.17
C SER A 464 9.25 -12.36 40.47
N GLY A 465 10.25 -12.85 41.22
CA GLY A 465 11.62 -13.14 40.76
C GLY A 465 11.73 -14.20 39.64
N LEU A 466 10.61 -14.62 39.06
CA LEU A 466 10.49 -15.56 37.96
C LEU A 466 10.98 -15.01 36.60
N MET A 467 11.56 -13.80 36.52
CA MET A 467 12.30 -13.27 35.35
C MET A 467 13.72 -12.82 35.73
N ASN A 468 14.39 -13.48 36.67
CA ASN A 468 15.85 -13.38 36.69
C ASN A 468 16.38 -13.98 35.38
N VAL A 469 17.13 -13.19 34.61
CA VAL A 469 17.76 -13.62 33.34
C VAL A 469 18.55 -14.91 33.56
N GLU A 470 19.15 -15.09 34.74
CA GLU A 470 19.84 -16.29 35.19
C GLU A 470 18.94 -17.54 35.23
N THR A 471 17.67 -17.42 35.63
CA THR A 471 16.72 -18.55 35.68
C THR A 471 16.34 -19.03 34.28
N TYR A 472 16.23 -18.12 33.30
CA TYR A 472 15.97 -18.48 31.91
C TYR A 472 17.22 -19.00 31.20
N GLN A 473 18.40 -18.39 31.43
CA GLN A 473 19.67 -18.92 30.93
C GLN A 473 19.92 -20.34 31.45
N TYR A 474 19.62 -20.63 32.72
CA TYR A 474 19.72 -21.97 33.28
C TYR A 474 18.75 -22.96 32.63
N LYS A 475 17.48 -22.57 32.42
CA LYS A 475 16.48 -23.41 31.74
C LYS A 475 16.81 -23.67 30.28
N ILE A 476 17.28 -22.66 29.55
CA ILE A 476 17.72 -22.79 28.15
C ILE A 476 18.96 -23.69 28.07
N LYS A 477 19.95 -23.48 28.93
CA LYS A 477 21.15 -24.33 29.00
C LYS A 477 20.81 -25.79 29.33
N ASN A 478 19.87 -26.02 30.26
CA ASN A 478 19.39 -27.37 30.58
C ASN A 478 18.59 -27.99 29.44
N PHE A 479 17.77 -27.23 28.72
CA PHE A 479 17.04 -27.73 27.56
C PHE A 479 17.98 -28.08 26.41
N VAL A 480 18.95 -27.21 26.10
CA VAL A 480 19.99 -27.47 25.10
C VAL A 480 20.84 -28.69 25.49
N ASN A 481 21.25 -28.80 26.75
CA ASN A 481 21.97 -29.97 27.25
C ASN A 481 21.12 -31.26 27.22
N TYR A 482 19.81 -31.17 27.43
CA TYR A 482 18.89 -32.29 27.33
C TYR A 482 18.76 -32.78 25.88
N VAL A 483 18.64 -31.85 24.92
CA VAL A 483 18.60 -32.15 23.49
C VAL A 483 19.93 -32.73 22.99
N LEU A 484 21.06 -32.17 23.43
CA LEU A 484 22.41 -32.69 23.10
C LEU A 484 22.67 -34.07 23.72
N ARG A 485 22.18 -34.34 24.95
CA ARG A 485 22.27 -35.67 25.58
C ARG A 485 21.42 -36.74 24.90
N ARG A 486 20.32 -36.36 24.24
CA ARG A 486 19.55 -37.29 23.41
C ARG A 486 20.24 -37.62 22.09
N LYS A 487 21.03 -36.70 21.55
CA LYS A 487 21.80 -36.93 20.31
C LYS A 487 22.96 -37.91 20.54
N ASN A 488 23.65 -37.83 21.67
CA ASN A 488 24.74 -38.76 22.05
C ASN A 488 24.27 -40.12 22.60
N LYS A 489 22.97 -40.40 22.61
CA LYS A 489 22.39 -41.70 22.98
C LYS A 489 21.82 -42.46 21.78
N ALA A 490 21.91 -41.88 20.59
CA ALA A 490 21.40 -42.43 19.33
C ALA A 490 22.52 -42.81 18.34
N ASP A 491 23.78 -42.60 18.73
CA ASP A 491 24.99 -43.22 18.16
C ASP A 491 25.50 -44.25 19.20
#